data_AF-A0A8S2YEV7-F1
#
_entry.id   AF-A0A8S2YEV7-F1
#
_cell.length_a   1.000
_cell.length_b   1.000
_cell.length_c   1.000
_cell.angle_alpha   90.00
_cell.angle_beta   90.00
_cell.angle_gamma   90.00
#
_symmetry.space_group_name_H-M   'P 1'
#
loop_
_entity.id
_entity.type
_entity.pdbx_description
1 polymer ?
#
loop_
_entity_poly.entity_id
_entity_poly.type
_entity_poly.pdbx_seq_one_letter_code
_entity_poly.pdbx_strand_id
1 'polypeptide(L)' 'MWYLVGLLISIQITLIFAQSSSLLLLVSLDGFRHDYPKIHGPLKNFRRLEERGVHAQNMIPSFVTATFPNHYT' A
#
# COMPACT_ATOMS: atom_id res chain seq x y z
N MET A 1 15.75 21.44 38.61
CA MET A 1 15.03 20.15 38.62
C MET A 1 13.73 20.21 37.81
N TRP A 2 12.82 21.16 38.08
CA TRP A 2 11.55 21.32 37.34
C TRP A 2 11.67 21.61 35.84
N TYR A 3 12.65 22.41 35.42
CA TYR A 3 12.88 22.69 33.99
C TYR A 3 13.27 21.44 33.17
N LEU A 4 13.99 20.49 33.78
CA LEU A 4 14.35 19.23 33.12
C LEU A 4 13.13 18.31 32.95
N VAL A 5 12.23 18.30 33.94
CA VAL A 5 10.97 17.56 33.85
C VAL A 5 10.07 18.14 32.77
N GLY A 6 9.96 19.47 32.69
CA GLY A 6 9.21 20.15 31.63
C GLY A 6 9.77 19.86 30.22
N LEU A 7 11.10 19.83 30.07
CA LEU A 7 11.76 19.49 28.80
C LEU A 7 11.52 18.02 28.41
N LEU A 8 11.57 17.10 29.37
CA LEU A 8 11.27 15.68 29.13
C LEU A 8 9.83 15.47 28.67
N ILE A 9 8.88 16.18 29.29
CA ILE A 9 7.47 16.13 28.92
C ILE A 9 7.26 16.71 27.51
N SER A 10 7.89 17.83 27.16
CA SER A 10 7.73 18.44 25.83
C SER A 10 8.33 17.58 24.71
N ILE A 11 9.43 16.87 24.96
CA ILE A 11 10.03 15.92 24.01
C ILE A 11 9.09 14.73 23.77
N GLN A 12 8.54 14.15 24.84
CA GLN A 12 7.60 13.02 24.73
C GLN A 12 6.34 13.40 23.95
N ILE A 13 5.80 14.59 24.20
CA ILE A 13 4.65 15.12 23.47
C ILE A 13 4.96 15.24 21.97
N THR A 14 6.11 15.82 21.63
CA THR A 14 6.54 15.97 20.22
C THR A 14 6.68 14.62 19.50
N LEU A 15 7.20 13.60 20.18
CA LEU A 15 7.36 12.25 19.61
C LEU A 15 6.02 11.55 19.35
N ILE A 16 5.02 11.75 20.21
CA ILE A 16 3.67 11.21 20.03
C ILE A 16 2.98 11.88 18.82
N PHE A 17 3.19 13.18 18.63
CA PHE A 17 2.65 13.91 17.48
C PHE A 17 3.42 13.69 16.17
N ALA A 18 4.63 13.13 16.23
CA ALA A 18 5.42 12.76 15.06
C ALA A 18 4.92 11.47 14.38
N GLN A 19 3.69 11.03 14.68
CA GLN A 19 3.03 9.91 14.01
C GLN A 19 3.04 10.15 12.49
N SER A 20 3.91 9.43 11.80
CA SER A 20 3.99 9.48 10.34
C SER A 20 2.72 8.88 9.74
N SER A 21 2.17 9.56 8.74
CA SER A 21 1.12 8.98 7.91
C SER A 21 1.65 7.69 7.28
N SER A 22 0.80 6.67 7.18
CA SER A 22 1.15 5.45 6.45
C SER A 22 1.52 5.85 5.02
N LEU A 23 2.72 5.50 4.59
CA LEU A 23 3.16 5.74 3.22
C LEU A 23 2.31 4.91 2.27
N LEU A 24 1.60 5.57 1.35
CA LEU A 24 0.86 4.91 0.30
C LEU A 24 1.76 4.71 -0.93
N LEU A 25 2.03 3.46 -1.28
CA LEU A 25 2.69 3.07 -2.52
C LEU A 25 1.68 2.39 -3.44
N LEU A 26 1.34 3.04 -4.56
CA LEU A 26 0.52 2.45 -5.61
C LEU A 26 1.43 1.86 -6.70
N VAL A 27 1.31 0.55 -6.93
CA VAL A 27 2.06 -0.17 -7.97
C VAL A 27 1.09 -0.67 -9.03
N SER A 28 1.21 -0.14 -10.25
CA SER A 28 0.46 -0.64 -11.42
C SER A 28 1.34 -1.57 -12.25
N LEU A 29 0.78 -2.72 -12.64
CA LEU A 29 1.41 -3.68 -13.55
C LEU A 29 0.57 -3.71 -14.84
N ASP A 30 1.06 -3.08 -15.90
CA ASP A 30 0.28 -2.93 -17.13
C ASP A 30 -0.01 -4.29 -17.78
N GLY A 31 -1.26 -4.48 -18.21
CA GLY A 31 -1.73 -5.75 -18.80
C GLY A 31 -1.71 -6.96 -17.85
N PHE A 32 -1.56 -6.78 -16.54
CA PHE A 32 -1.51 -7.89 -15.58
C PHE A 32 -2.90 -8.44 -15.26
N ARG A 33 -3.28 -9.54 -15.92
CA ARG A 33 -4.61 -10.14 -15.76
C ARG A 33 -4.73 -10.89 -14.43
N HIS A 34 -5.95 -10.95 -13.89
CA HIS A 34 -6.25 -11.52 -12.56
C HIS A 34 -5.81 -12.99 -12.36
N ASP A 35 -5.67 -13.77 -13.43
CA ASP A 35 -5.30 -15.19 -13.39
C ASP A 35 -3.81 -15.44 -13.63
N TYR A 36 -3.02 -14.42 -14.00
CA TYR A 36 -1.58 -14.54 -14.27
C TYR A 36 -0.78 -15.17 -13.10
N PRO A 37 -1.01 -14.80 -11.82
CA PRO A 37 -0.34 -15.44 -10.69
C PRO A 37 -0.61 -16.95 -10.56
N LYS A 38 -1.71 -17.43 -11.13
CA LYS A 38 -2.13 -18.84 -11.09
C LYS A 38 -1.60 -19.61 -12.30
N ILE A 39 -1.71 -19.04 -13.50
CA ILE A 39 -1.39 -19.76 -14.75
C ILE A 39 0.11 -19.79 -15.08
N HIS A 40 0.88 -18.77 -14.69
CA HIS A 40 2.32 -18.67 -15.00
C HIS A 40 3.24 -19.12 -13.86
N GLY A 41 2.66 -19.75 -12.83
CA GLY A 41 3.37 -20.26 -11.66
C GLY A 41 3.28 -19.34 -10.45
N PRO A 42 3.48 -19.89 -9.23
CA PRO A 42 3.24 -19.15 -8.01
C PRO A 42 4.28 -18.04 -7.83
N LEU A 43 3.86 -16.81 -8.12
CA LEU A 43 4.64 -15.62 -7.83
C LEU A 43 4.74 -15.45 -6.31
N LYS A 44 5.85 -15.92 -5.72
CA LYS A 44 6.06 -16.01 -4.27
C LYS A 44 5.73 -14.72 -3.51
N ASN A 45 6.08 -13.56 -4.09
CA ASN A 45 5.81 -12.26 -3.48
C ASN A 45 4.32 -11.90 -3.51
N PHE A 46 3.61 -12.22 -4.59
CA PHE A 46 2.15 -11.98 -4.68
C PHE A 46 1.40 -12.89 -3.73
N ARG A 47 1.78 -14.17 -3.64
CA ARG A 47 1.21 -15.08 -2.63
C ARG A 47 1.37 -14.52 -1.22
N ARG A 48 2.55 -13.99 -0.88
CA ARG A 48 2.78 -13.37 0.43
C ARG A 48 1.91 -12.13 0.66
N LEU A 49 1.62 -11.35 -0.40
CA LEU A 49 0.70 -10.21 -0.34
C LEU A 49 -0.75 -10.66 -0.14
N GLU A 50 -1.18 -11.73 -0.82
CA GLU A 50 -2.51 -12.33 -0.66
C GLU A 50 -2.71 -12.88 0.76
N GLU A 51 -1.72 -13.60 1.30
CA GLU A 51 -1.78 -14.22 2.64
C GLU A 51 -1.77 -13.19 3.78
N ARG A 52 -1.13 -12.03 3.58
CA ARG A 52 -0.95 -11.01 4.62
C ARG A 52 -1.79 -9.75 4.39
N GLY A 53 -2.57 -9.72 3.32
CA GLY A 53 -3.29 -8.54 2.86
C GLY A 53 -4.69 -8.89 2.38
N VAL A 54 -5.18 -8.08 1.44
CA VAL A 54 -6.50 -8.26 0.83
C VAL A 54 -6.32 -8.53 -0.66
N HIS A 55 -7.07 -9.49 -1.18
CA HIS A 55 -7.06 -9.87 -2.59
C HIS A 55 -8.48 -9.94 -3.15
N ALA A 56 -8.74 -9.22 -4.24
CA ALA A 56 -10.01 -9.28 -4.97
C ALA A 56 -9.99 -10.42 -5.99
N GLN A 57 -11.16 -10.95 -6.38
CA GLN A 57 -11.21 -12.03 -7.38
C GLN A 57 -10.75 -11.56 -8.77
N ASN A 58 -11.16 -10.36 -9.15
CA ASN A 58 -10.73 -9.64 -10.36
C ASN A 58 -11.06 -8.15 -10.21
N MET A 59 -10.59 -7.36 -11.18
CA MET A 59 -10.97 -5.95 -11.36
C MET A 59 -11.59 -5.82 -12.75
N ILE A 60 -12.72 -5.12 -12.85
CA ILE A 60 -13.36 -4.82 -14.13
C ILE A 60 -12.79 -3.48 -14.63
N PRO A 61 -12.03 -3.47 -15.75
CA PRO A 61 -11.49 -2.25 -16.30
C PRO A 61 -12.58 -1.38 -16.95
N SER A 62 -12.32 -0.08 -17.04
CA SER A 62 -13.13 0.85 -17.83
C SER A 62 -13.06 0.51 -19.32
N PHE A 63 -14.17 0.70 -20.03
CA PHE A 63 -14.18 0.66 -21.49
C PHE A 63 -13.68 2.00 -22.07
N VAL A 64 -12.78 2.03 -23.05
CA VAL A 64 -12.05 0.93 -23.69
C VAL A 64 -10.91 0.43 -22.80
N THR A 65 -10.62 -0.88 -22.83
CA THR A 65 -9.56 -1.51 -22.03
C THR A 65 -8.16 -1.16 -22.55
N ALA A 66 -7.76 0.09 -22.37
CA ALA A 66 -6.47 0.64 -22.78
C ALA A 66 -5.70 1.21 -21.57
N THR A 67 -4.38 1.30 -21.68
CA THR A 67 -3.47 1.76 -20.62
C THR A 67 -3.88 3.13 -20.08
N PHE A 68 -3.91 4.17 -20.92
CA PHE A 68 -4.11 5.55 -20.45
C PHE A 68 -5.47 5.78 -19.74
N PRO A 69 -6.62 5.35 -20.29
CA PRO A 69 -7.92 5.52 -19.60
C PRO A 69 -8.01 4.80 -18.25
N ASN A 70 -7.43 3.60 -18.13
CA ASN A 70 -7.51 2.81 -16.89
C ASN A 70 -6.51 3.26 -15.81
N HIS A 71 -5.44 3.97 -16.18
CA HIS A 71 -4.46 4.48 -15.20
C HIS A 71 -4.84 5.86 -14.64
N TYR A 72 -5.73 6.59 -15.32
CA TYR A 72 -6.15 7.93 -14.89
C TYR A 72 -7.41 7.93 -14.01
N THR A 73 -8.18 6.84 -14.01
CA THR A 73 -9.45 6.72 -13.28
C THR A 73 -9.22 6.15 -11.89
#